data_AF-P96310-F1
#
_entry.id   AF-P96310-F1
#
_cell.length_a   1.000
_cell.length_b   1.000
_cell.length_c   1.000
_cell.angle_alpha   90.00
_cell.angle_beta   90.00
_cell.angle_gamma   90.00
#
_symmetry.space_group_name_H-M   'P 1'
#
loop_
_entity.id
_entity.type
_entity.pdbx_description
1 polymer ?
#
loop_
_entity_poly.entity_id
_entity_poly.type
_entity_poly.pdbx_seq_one_letter_code
_entity_poly.pdbx_strand_id
1 'polypeptide(L)'
;GIYPKPNINYYVNPELEGKNSLEVFDIVVQICKEVGLKIMLDIHSIKTDAMGHIYPVWYGLDKFTPEDFYKACEWITNRYKNDDTIIAFDLKNEPHGKPWQDTTFAKWDNSTDINNWKYAAETCAKRILNINPNLLIVIEGIEAYPKDDVTWTSKSYSDYYSTWWGGNLRGVKKYPINLGKYQNKVVYSPHDYGPSVYQQPWFYPGFTKESLLQDCWRPNWAYIMEENIAPLLIGEWGGYLDGADNEKWMRYLRDYIIENHIHHTFWCFNANSGDTGGMVGYDFTTWDEKKYSFLKPALWQDSQGRFVGLDHKRPLGTNGKNINITIYYNNNEPAPVPAAK
;
A
#
# COMPACT_ATOMS: atom_id res chain seq x y z
N GLY A 1 -16.25 -8.66 -18.97
CA GLY A 1 -15.31 -7.54 -19.03
C GLY A 1 -14.54 -7.58 -20.32
N ILE A 2 -13.77 -6.53 -20.61
CA ILE A 2 -12.71 -6.56 -21.62
C ILE A 2 -11.47 -7.09 -20.90
N TYR A 3 -10.91 -8.21 -21.36
CA TYR A 3 -9.74 -8.82 -20.75
C TYR A 3 -8.59 -8.74 -21.75
N PRO A 4 -7.66 -7.77 -21.60
CA PRO A 4 -6.52 -7.64 -22.49
C PRO A 4 -5.70 -8.93 -22.54
N LYS A 5 -5.11 -9.20 -23.72
CA LYS A 5 -4.13 -10.28 -23.86
C LYS A 5 -2.87 -9.88 -23.08
N PRO A 6 -2.42 -10.68 -22.10
CA PRO A 6 -1.21 -10.38 -21.36
C PRO A 6 0.03 -10.58 -22.24
N ASN A 7 1.09 -9.81 -21.98
CA ASN A 7 2.38 -9.98 -22.64
C ASN A 7 3.21 -10.99 -21.84
N ILE A 8 3.26 -12.24 -22.30
CA ILE A 8 3.90 -13.37 -21.59
C ILE A 8 4.84 -14.10 -22.53
N ASN A 9 6.03 -14.44 -22.03
CA ASN A 9 6.93 -15.37 -22.71
C ASN A 9 6.44 -16.81 -22.51
N TYR A 10 5.70 -17.36 -23.48
CA TYR A 10 5.16 -18.72 -23.42
C TYR A 10 6.21 -19.82 -23.57
N TYR A 11 7.43 -19.51 -24.02
CA TYR A 11 8.51 -20.51 -23.98
C TYR A 11 8.88 -20.88 -22.53
N VAL A 12 8.84 -19.89 -21.64
CA VAL A 12 9.12 -20.06 -20.21
C VAL A 12 7.86 -20.43 -19.42
N ASN A 13 6.68 -20.01 -19.89
CA ASN A 13 5.38 -20.23 -19.22
C ASN A 13 4.35 -20.84 -20.20
N PRO A 14 4.60 -22.06 -20.73
CA PRO A 14 3.73 -22.68 -21.73
C PRO A 14 2.31 -22.95 -21.21
N GLU A 15 2.16 -23.17 -19.90
CA GLU A 15 0.87 -23.37 -19.24
C GLU A 15 -0.04 -22.14 -19.27
N LEU A 16 0.50 -20.96 -19.59
CA LEU A 16 -0.26 -19.70 -19.71
C LEU A 16 -0.70 -19.40 -21.15
N GLU A 17 -0.33 -20.23 -22.13
CA GLU A 17 -0.69 -20.03 -23.53
C GLU A 17 -2.23 -20.02 -23.71
N GLY A 18 -2.72 -19.04 -24.47
CA GLY A 18 -4.15 -18.85 -24.75
C GLY A 18 -4.97 -18.21 -23.63
N LYS A 19 -4.38 -17.99 -22.43
CA LYS A 19 -5.10 -17.37 -21.30
C LYS A 19 -5.16 -15.86 -21.42
N ASN A 20 -6.31 -15.29 -21.05
CA ASN A 20 -6.46 -13.85 -20.89
C ASN A 20 -5.95 -13.37 -19.52
N SER A 21 -5.85 -12.05 -19.33
CA SER A 21 -5.35 -11.44 -18.09
C SER A 21 -6.08 -11.88 -16.82
N LEU A 22 -7.41 -12.08 -16.88
CA LEU A 22 -8.19 -12.54 -15.73
C LEU A 22 -7.89 -14.01 -15.40
N GLU A 23 -7.78 -14.87 -16.41
CA GLU A 23 -7.43 -16.29 -16.20
C GLU A 23 -6.00 -16.46 -15.67
N VAL A 24 -5.08 -15.61 -16.13
CA VAL A 24 -3.73 -15.55 -15.55
C VAL A 24 -3.78 -15.11 -14.09
N PHE A 25 -4.60 -14.11 -13.75
CA PHE A 25 -4.78 -13.69 -12.36
C PHE A 25 -5.43 -14.79 -11.50
N ASP A 26 -6.41 -15.53 -12.02
CA ASP A 26 -6.99 -16.69 -11.32
C ASP A 26 -5.93 -17.75 -10.98
N ILE A 27 -4.97 -17.98 -11.89
CA ILE A 27 -3.83 -18.89 -11.65
C ILE A 27 -2.92 -18.34 -10.57
N VAL A 28 -2.63 -17.04 -10.57
CA VAL A 28 -1.85 -16.40 -9.50
C VAL A 28 -2.53 -16.59 -8.14
N VAL A 29 -3.85 -16.36 -8.05
CA VAL A 29 -4.61 -16.60 -6.81
C VAL A 29 -4.47 -18.07 -6.36
N GLN A 30 -4.61 -19.02 -7.29
CA GLN A 30 -4.46 -20.44 -6.99
C GLN A 30 -3.04 -20.79 -6.50
N ILE A 31 -1.99 -20.26 -7.14
CA ILE A 31 -0.60 -20.47 -6.73
C ILE A 31 -0.37 -19.90 -5.32
N CYS A 32 -0.80 -18.66 -5.08
CA CYS A 32 -0.69 -18.02 -3.76
C CYS A 32 -1.35 -18.87 -2.68
N LYS A 33 -2.56 -19.40 -2.96
CA LYS A 33 -3.26 -20.32 -2.08
C LYS A 33 -2.47 -21.59 -1.79
N GLU A 34 -1.86 -22.21 -2.79
CA GLU A 34 -1.10 -23.44 -2.63
C GLU A 34 0.15 -23.27 -1.77
N VAL A 35 0.78 -22.09 -1.85
CA VAL A 35 2.03 -21.76 -1.14
C VAL A 35 1.82 -20.90 0.11
N GLY A 36 0.57 -20.70 0.57
CA GLY A 36 0.27 -19.97 1.79
C GLY A 36 0.55 -18.46 1.73
N LEU A 37 0.62 -17.88 0.53
CA LEU A 37 0.70 -16.43 0.31
C LEU A 37 -0.71 -15.83 0.26
N LYS A 38 -0.88 -14.66 0.87
CA LYS A 38 -2.12 -13.88 0.81
C LYS A 38 -1.97 -12.70 -0.13
N ILE A 39 -3.09 -12.22 -0.65
CA ILE A 39 -3.18 -11.17 -1.65
C ILE A 39 -3.94 -9.99 -1.05
N MET A 40 -3.34 -8.80 -1.20
CA MET A 40 -4.01 -7.51 -1.14
C MET A 40 -4.22 -7.05 -2.59
N LEU A 41 -5.47 -6.79 -2.96
CA LEU A 41 -5.78 -6.21 -4.26
C LEU A 41 -5.53 -4.70 -4.19
N ASP A 42 -4.81 -4.14 -5.15
CA ASP A 42 -4.63 -2.69 -5.30
C ASP A 42 -5.21 -2.24 -6.66
N ILE A 43 -6.08 -1.23 -6.63
CA ILE A 43 -6.50 -0.53 -7.85
C ILE A 43 -5.46 0.53 -8.17
N HIS A 44 -4.36 0.05 -8.75
CA HIS A 44 -3.22 0.88 -9.11
C HIS A 44 -3.53 1.95 -10.15
N SER A 45 -4.57 1.69 -10.97
CA SER A 45 -5.10 2.63 -11.95
C SER A 45 -6.52 2.23 -12.34
N ILE A 46 -7.36 3.23 -12.60
CA ILE A 46 -8.72 3.03 -13.14
C ILE A 46 -8.73 2.55 -14.59
N LYS A 47 -7.64 2.81 -15.33
CA LYS A 47 -7.45 2.37 -16.71
C LYS A 47 -6.26 1.41 -16.76
N THR A 48 -6.35 0.41 -17.63
CA THR A 48 -5.19 -0.39 -18.01
C THR A 48 -4.18 0.48 -18.76
N ASP A 49 -3.27 1.08 -18.00
CA ASP A 49 -2.25 2.01 -18.46
C ASP A 49 -0.99 1.77 -17.64
N ALA A 50 0.15 1.57 -18.32
CA ALA A 50 1.42 1.34 -17.66
C ALA A 50 1.83 2.51 -16.75
N MET A 51 1.40 3.74 -17.09
CA MET A 51 1.65 4.95 -16.31
C MET A 51 0.40 5.43 -15.56
N GLY A 52 -0.57 4.54 -15.32
CA GLY A 52 -1.85 4.91 -14.73
C GLY A 52 -1.78 5.46 -13.30
N HIS A 53 -0.68 5.19 -12.58
CA HIS A 53 -0.45 5.73 -11.23
C HIS A 53 -0.39 7.26 -11.20
N ILE A 54 -0.05 7.93 -12.31
CA ILE A 54 0.03 9.40 -12.38
C ILE A 54 -1.34 10.09 -12.34
N TYR A 55 -2.44 9.32 -12.36
CA TYR A 55 -3.78 9.89 -12.32
C TYR A 55 -4.22 10.13 -10.86
N PRO A 56 -4.49 11.40 -10.48
CA PRO A 56 -4.67 11.79 -9.08
C PRO A 56 -5.93 11.23 -8.42
N VAL A 57 -6.97 10.91 -9.20
CA VAL A 57 -8.31 10.57 -8.74
C VAL A 57 -8.87 9.33 -9.44
N TRP A 58 -9.88 8.71 -8.84
CA TRP A 58 -10.52 7.45 -9.29
C TRP A 58 -11.59 7.66 -10.39
N TYR A 59 -11.53 8.77 -11.12
CA TYR A 59 -12.49 9.12 -12.17
C TYR A 59 -11.87 10.04 -13.22
N GLY A 60 -12.62 10.37 -14.26
CA GLY A 60 -12.30 11.40 -15.27
C GLY A 60 -11.53 10.86 -16.48
N LEU A 61 -10.57 9.96 -16.27
CA LEU A 61 -9.83 9.33 -17.37
C LEU A 61 -10.78 8.55 -18.28
N ASP A 62 -10.71 8.74 -19.60
CA ASP A 62 -11.59 8.08 -20.59
C ASP A 62 -13.09 8.10 -20.24
N LYS A 63 -13.54 9.14 -19.52
CA LYS A 63 -14.92 9.31 -19.02
C LYS A 63 -15.35 8.32 -17.93
N PHE A 64 -14.40 7.61 -17.31
CA PHE A 64 -14.70 6.80 -16.12
C PHE A 64 -15.31 7.66 -15.03
N THR A 65 -16.38 7.18 -14.41
CA THR A 65 -17.06 7.83 -13.30
C THR A 65 -16.68 7.16 -11.98
N PRO A 66 -16.89 7.82 -10.82
CA PRO A 66 -16.73 7.13 -9.53
C PRO A 66 -17.57 5.86 -9.42
N GLU A 67 -18.74 5.81 -10.07
CA GLU A 67 -19.60 4.62 -10.07
C GLU A 67 -18.97 3.45 -10.82
N ASP A 68 -18.21 3.69 -11.90
CA ASP A 68 -17.47 2.64 -12.61
C ASP A 68 -16.37 2.05 -11.73
N PHE A 69 -15.66 2.91 -10.99
CA PHE A 69 -14.67 2.50 -9.99
C PHE A 69 -15.30 1.62 -8.90
N TYR A 70 -16.43 2.04 -8.33
CA TYR A 70 -17.13 1.25 -7.31
C TYR A 70 -17.65 -0.09 -7.84
N LYS A 71 -18.23 -0.11 -9.04
CA LYS A 71 -18.71 -1.35 -9.68
C LYS A 71 -17.58 -2.31 -10.01
N ALA A 72 -16.41 -1.81 -10.41
CA ALA A 72 -15.23 -2.64 -10.63
C ALA A 72 -14.80 -3.34 -9.32
N CYS A 73 -14.76 -2.59 -8.22
CA CYS A 73 -14.44 -3.13 -6.89
C CYS A 73 -15.47 -4.16 -6.41
N GLU A 74 -16.78 -3.90 -6.60
CA GLU A 74 -17.82 -4.87 -6.29
C GLU A 74 -17.73 -6.14 -7.15
N TRP A 75 -17.43 -5.98 -8.44
CA TRP A 75 -17.30 -7.10 -9.37
C TRP A 75 -16.19 -8.05 -8.96
N ILE A 76 -14.99 -7.54 -8.68
CA ILE A 76 -13.85 -8.38 -8.27
C ILE A 76 -14.10 -8.98 -6.88
N THR A 77 -14.70 -8.22 -5.96
CA THR A 77 -15.11 -8.72 -4.64
C THR A 77 -16.08 -9.88 -4.77
N ASN A 78 -17.13 -9.74 -5.60
CA ASN A 78 -18.12 -10.80 -5.77
C ASN A 78 -17.55 -12.05 -6.43
N ARG A 79 -16.55 -11.91 -7.32
CA ARG A 79 -15.86 -13.05 -7.95
C ARG A 79 -15.08 -13.87 -6.92
N TYR A 80 -14.33 -13.23 -6.02
CA TYR A 80 -13.40 -13.89 -5.10
C TYR A 80 -13.88 -13.98 -3.64
N LYS A 81 -15.12 -13.57 -3.31
CA LYS A 81 -15.64 -13.56 -1.93
C LYS A 81 -15.56 -14.88 -1.15
N ASN A 82 -15.44 -16.01 -1.85
CA ASN A 82 -15.33 -17.34 -1.25
C ASN A 82 -13.88 -17.87 -1.21
N ASP A 83 -12.91 -17.06 -1.60
CA ASP A 83 -11.48 -17.40 -1.54
C ASP A 83 -10.77 -16.50 -0.54
N ASP A 84 -10.33 -17.09 0.58
CA ASP A 84 -9.62 -16.42 1.66
C ASP A 84 -8.13 -16.18 1.35
N THR A 85 -7.69 -16.41 0.12
CA THR A 85 -6.38 -15.98 -0.37
C THR A 85 -6.34 -14.47 -0.55
N ILE A 86 -7.45 -13.85 -0.95
CA ILE A 86 -7.59 -12.38 -1.00
C ILE A 86 -8.15 -11.91 0.33
N ILE A 87 -7.36 -11.12 1.06
CA ILE A 87 -7.68 -10.72 2.44
C ILE A 87 -7.89 -9.23 2.61
N ALA A 88 -7.42 -8.43 1.66
CA ALA A 88 -7.41 -6.98 1.75
C ALA A 88 -7.65 -6.33 0.39
N PHE A 89 -8.13 -5.10 0.43
CA PHE A 89 -8.41 -4.29 -0.74
C PHE A 89 -7.87 -2.88 -0.49
N ASP A 90 -6.76 -2.55 -1.15
CA ASP A 90 -6.28 -1.19 -1.32
C ASP A 90 -7.08 -0.49 -2.42
N LEU A 91 -7.83 0.52 -2.00
CA LEU A 91 -8.93 1.04 -2.80
C LEU A 91 -8.44 1.82 -4.02
N LYS A 92 -7.36 2.59 -3.90
CA LYS A 92 -6.77 3.35 -5.01
C LYS A 92 -5.34 3.71 -4.64
N ASN A 93 -4.41 3.29 -5.48
CA ASN A 93 -3.02 3.75 -5.41
C ASN A 93 -2.92 5.27 -5.47
N GLU A 94 -2.24 5.84 -4.49
CA GLU A 94 -1.72 7.19 -4.45
C GLU A 94 -2.73 8.26 -4.91
N PRO A 95 -3.85 8.50 -4.19
CA PRO A 95 -4.63 9.72 -4.37
C PRO A 95 -3.70 10.94 -4.20
N HIS A 96 -3.69 11.86 -5.16
CA HIS A 96 -2.73 12.97 -5.16
C HIS A 96 -3.24 14.20 -5.92
N GLY A 97 -2.35 15.16 -6.20
CA GLY A 97 -2.62 16.41 -6.90
C GLY A 97 -2.44 17.61 -5.97
N LYS A 98 -2.03 18.73 -6.56
CA LYS A 98 -1.63 19.96 -5.89
C LYS A 98 -2.73 21.01 -6.02
N PRO A 99 -3.54 21.28 -4.97
CA PRO A 99 -4.71 22.15 -5.06
C PRO A 99 -4.41 23.58 -5.56
N TRP A 100 -3.18 24.06 -5.35
CA TRP A 100 -2.76 25.39 -5.76
C TRP A 100 -2.46 25.54 -7.25
N GLN A 101 -2.26 24.45 -8.00
CA GLN A 101 -1.88 24.51 -9.41
C GLN A 101 -2.64 23.53 -10.31
N ASP A 102 -3.06 22.39 -9.78
CA ASP A 102 -3.71 21.35 -10.57
C ASP A 102 -5.22 21.57 -10.65
N THR A 103 -5.80 21.21 -11.78
CA THR A 103 -7.25 21.27 -11.99
C THR A 103 -7.98 20.09 -11.37
N THR A 104 -7.28 18.96 -11.21
CA THR A 104 -7.80 17.72 -10.62
C THR A 104 -6.84 17.27 -9.53
N PHE A 105 -7.36 17.09 -8.31
CA PHE A 105 -6.60 16.66 -7.15
C PHE A 105 -7.51 15.92 -6.18
N ALA A 106 -6.98 14.96 -5.43
CA ALA A 106 -7.66 14.30 -4.34
C ALA A 106 -7.65 15.19 -3.10
N LYS A 107 -8.80 15.29 -2.42
CA LYS A 107 -8.93 16.03 -1.15
C LYS A 107 -9.48 15.17 -0.03
N TRP A 108 -9.38 15.65 1.20
CA TRP A 108 -9.87 14.94 2.39
C TRP A 108 -10.59 15.89 3.35
N ASP A 109 -11.92 15.82 3.38
CA ASP A 109 -12.76 16.55 4.34
C ASP A 109 -14.13 15.85 4.51
N ASN A 110 -15.11 16.49 5.14
CA ASN A 110 -16.46 15.93 5.35
C ASN A 110 -17.47 16.24 4.23
N SER A 111 -17.06 16.87 3.13
CA SER A 111 -17.93 17.07 1.95
C SER A 111 -18.16 15.78 1.17
N THR A 112 -19.08 15.82 0.21
CA THR A 112 -19.35 14.73 -0.74
C THR A 112 -18.87 15.10 -2.15
N ASP A 113 -17.91 16.01 -2.25
CA ASP A 113 -17.37 16.47 -3.54
C ASP A 113 -16.77 15.28 -4.29
N ILE A 114 -16.86 15.31 -5.63
CA ILE A 114 -16.42 14.20 -6.48
C ILE A 114 -14.94 13.85 -6.29
N ASN A 115 -14.11 14.82 -5.91
CA ASN A 115 -12.68 14.64 -5.67
C ASN A 115 -12.30 14.37 -4.21
N ASN A 116 -13.29 14.19 -3.32
CA ASN A 116 -13.05 13.85 -1.92
C ASN A 116 -12.76 12.36 -1.75
N TRP A 117 -11.49 12.05 -1.46
CA TRP A 117 -11.01 10.69 -1.31
C TRP A 117 -11.64 9.98 -0.12
N LYS A 118 -11.76 10.65 1.03
CA LYS A 118 -12.43 10.08 2.21
C LYS A 118 -13.85 9.61 1.87
N TYR A 119 -14.62 10.45 1.18
CA TYR A 119 -16.00 10.12 0.79
C TYR A 119 -16.06 8.94 -0.18
N ALA A 120 -15.19 8.91 -1.19
CA ALA A 120 -15.13 7.81 -2.14
C ALA A 120 -14.65 6.50 -1.52
N ALA A 121 -13.64 6.55 -0.64
CA ALA A 121 -13.14 5.42 0.11
C ALA A 121 -14.24 4.82 1.00
N GLU A 122 -14.95 5.65 1.79
CA GLU A 122 -16.07 5.19 2.62
C GLU A 122 -17.20 4.56 1.80
N THR A 123 -17.51 5.14 0.63
CA THR A 123 -18.53 4.64 -0.28
C THR A 123 -18.14 3.28 -0.87
N CYS A 124 -16.93 3.18 -1.40
CA CYS A 124 -16.39 1.94 -1.99
C CYS A 124 -16.27 0.84 -0.94
N ALA A 125 -15.69 1.15 0.22
CA ALA A 125 -15.51 0.24 1.34
C ALA A 125 -16.84 -0.39 1.79
N LYS A 126 -17.88 0.43 2.02
CA LYS A 126 -19.20 -0.07 2.43
C LYS A 126 -19.81 -1.02 1.39
N ARG A 127 -19.61 -0.75 0.10
CA ARG A 127 -20.06 -1.63 -0.99
C ARG A 127 -19.33 -2.96 -1.00
N ILE A 128 -18.00 -2.94 -0.94
CA ILE A 128 -17.16 -4.14 -0.82
C ILE A 128 -17.58 -4.97 0.40
N LEU A 129 -17.67 -4.35 1.58
CA LEU A 129 -17.94 -5.03 2.85
C LEU A 129 -19.37 -5.57 2.97
N ASN A 130 -20.33 -5.00 2.23
CA ASN A 130 -21.66 -5.58 2.10
C ASN A 130 -21.67 -6.88 1.28
N ILE A 131 -20.68 -7.08 0.39
CA ILE A 131 -20.50 -8.32 -0.37
C ILE A 131 -19.63 -9.31 0.41
N ASN A 132 -18.53 -8.85 1.00
CA ASN A 132 -17.62 -9.65 1.80
C ASN A 132 -17.19 -8.91 3.08
N PRO A 133 -17.84 -9.19 4.23
CA PRO A 133 -17.54 -8.50 5.50
C PRO A 133 -16.21 -8.95 6.14
N ASN A 134 -15.49 -9.90 5.54
CA ASN A 134 -14.24 -10.41 6.10
C ASN A 134 -13.01 -9.63 5.62
N LEU A 135 -13.09 -8.92 4.49
CA LEU A 135 -11.97 -8.17 3.92
C LEU A 135 -11.52 -7.02 4.82
N LEU A 136 -10.22 -6.76 4.83
CA LEU A 136 -9.64 -5.49 5.27
C LEU A 136 -9.74 -4.46 4.14
N ILE A 137 -10.00 -3.22 4.51
CA ILE A 137 -10.04 -2.08 3.59
C ILE A 137 -8.84 -1.21 3.90
N VAL A 138 -7.94 -1.15 2.94
CA VAL A 138 -6.69 -0.42 3.01
C VAL A 138 -6.91 0.93 2.34
N ILE A 139 -6.60 2.01 3.06
CA ILE A 139 -6.93 3.38 2.67
C ILE A 139 -5.67 4.24 2.78
N GLU A 140 -5.14 4.62 1.62
CA GLU A 140 -4.04 5.56 1.53
C GLU A 140 -4.46 7.00 1.85
N GLY A 141 -3.45 7.86 2.00
CA GLY A 141 -3.59 9.30 2.15
C GLY A 141 -3.81 10.04 0.83
N ILE A 142 -3.58 11.35 0.87
CA ILE A 142 -3.55 12.23 -0.31
C ILE A 142 -2.14 12.84 -0.46
N GLU A 143 -1.91 13.76 -1.40
CA GLU A 143 -0.62 14.50 -1.50
C GLU A 143 -0.59 15.73 -0.58
N ALA A 144 -1.63 16.58 -0.66
CA ALA A 144 -1.65 17.89 -0.01
C ALA A 144 -2.90 18.07 0.86
N TYR A 145 -2.69 18.56 2.09
CA TYR A 145 -3.75 18.85 3.05
C TYR A 145 -3.66 20.31 3.53
N PRO A 146 -4.76 21.09 3.50
CA PRO A 146 -4.73 22.49 3.89
C PRO A 146 -4.33 22.65 5.36
N LYS A 147 -3.61 23.73 5.67
CA LYS A 147 -3.37 24.14 7.05
C LYS A 147 -4.68 24.54 7.73
N ASP A 148 -4.63 24.69 9.05
CA ASP A 148 -5.79 25.17 9.80
C ASP A 148 -6.25 26.53 9.24
N ASP A 149 -7.58 26.69 9.15
CA ASP A 149 -8.28 27.86 8.58
C ASP A 149 -8.05 28.13 7.08
N VAL A 150 -7.30 27.27 6.37
CA VAL A 150 -7.15 27.32 4.91
C VAL A 150 -8.24 26.49 4.24
N THR A 151 -8.84 27.02 3.16
CA THR A 151 -9.78 26.29 2.32
C THR A 151 -9.07 25.62 1.13
N TRP A 152 -9.69 24.58 0.57
CA TRP A 152 -9.21 23.89 -0.64
C TRP A 152 -9.12 24.77 -1.89
N THR A 153 -9.64 26.01 -1.85
CA THR A 153 -9.58 26.97 -2.96
C THR A 153 -8.31 27.82 -2.95
N SER A 154 -7.46 27.74 -1.91
CA SER A 154 -6.21 28.51 -1.90
C SER A 154 -5.31 28.13 -3.07
N LYS A 155 -4.67 29.14 -3.66
CA LYS A 155 -3.70 29.01 -4.75
C LYS A 155 -2.27 29.29 -4.31
N SER A 156 -2.02 29.30 -3.00
CA SER A 156 -0.68 29.39 -2.43
C SER A 156 -0.17 28.03 -1.98
N TYR A 157 1.01 27.63 -2.45
CA TYR A 157 1.69 26.42 -1.99
C TYR A 157 1.93 26.43 -0.47
N SER A 158 2.24 27.60 0.12
CA SER A 158 2.54 27.73 1.56
C SER A 158 1.37 27.38 2.47
N ASP A 159 0.16 27.30 1.92
CA ASP A 159 -1.07 27.11 2.69
C ASP A 159 -1.40 25.63 2.90
N TYR A 160 -0.58 24.73 2.35
CA TYR A 160 -0.77 23.29 2.43
C TYR A 160 0.41 22.62 3.14
N TYR A 161 0.12 21.55 3.86
CA TYR A 161 1.09 20.51 4.20
C TYR A 161 1.12 19.52 3.04
N SER A 162 2.29 19.31 2.43
CA SER A 162 2.47 18.35 1.34
C SER A 162 3.43 17.25 1.75
N THR A 163 3.16 16.03 1.30
CA THR A 163 4.10 14.92 1.39
C THR A 163 3.98 14.04 0.13
N TRP A 164 4.48 12.81 0.18
CA TRP A 164 4.33 11.80 -0.87
C TRP A 164 2.87 11.62 -1.28
N TRP A 165 2.68 11.24 -2.54
CA TRP A 165 1.38 10.79 -3.02
C TRP A 165 0.92 9.59 -2.18
N GLY A 166 -0.36 9.53 -1.79
CA GLY A 166 -0.83 8.51 -0.84
C GLY A 166 -0.27 8.63 0.60
N GLY A 167 0.67 9.53 0.88
CA GLY A 167 1.34 9.61 2.19
C GLY A 167 0.71 10.56 3.20
N ASN A 168 -0.16 11.49 2.78
CA ASN A 168 -0.71 12.52 3.65
C ASN A 168 -2.01 12.05 4.32
N LEU A 169 -1.92 11.52 5.54
CA LEU A 169 -3.06 11.09 6.34
C LEU A 169 -3.46 12.09 7.43
N ARG A 170 -2.99 13.35 7.38
CA ARG A 170 -3.33 14.42 8.35
C ARG A 170 -4.83 14.59 8.57
N GLY A 171 -5.60 14.42 7.49
CA GLY A 171 -7.05 14.54 7.51
C GLY A 171 -7.74 13.54 8.46
N VAL A 172 -7.11 12.41 8.78
CA VAL A 172 -7.66 11.39 9.68
C VAL A 172 -7.89 11.94 11.08
N LYS A 173 -7.06 12.88 11.57
CA LYS A 173 -7.19 13.44 12.92
C LYS A 173 -8.51 14.17 13.14
N LYS A 174 -9.01 14.86 12.10
CA LYS A 174 -10.26 15.64 12.16
C LYS A 174 -11.42 14.90 11.51
N TYR A 175 -11.14 14.12 10.48
CA TYR A 175 -12.12 13.45 9.62
C TYR A 175 -11.71 11.99 9.42
N PRO A 176 -11.73 11.15 10.48
CA PRO A 176 -11.39 9.74 10.35
C PRO A 176 -12.40 9.03 9.44
N ILE A 177 -11.97 7.92 8.84
CA ILE A 177 -12.84 7.05 8.04
C ILE A 177 -13.90 6.45 8.97
N ASN A 178 -15.16 6.49 8.54
CA ASN A 178 -16.30 5.97 9.27
C ASN A 178 -17.07 4.93 8.44
N LEU A 179 -16.84 3.66 8.76
CA LEU A 179 -17.52 2.52 8.15
C LEU A 179 -18.66 1.96 9.03
N GLY A 180 -19.00 2.63 10.13
CA GLY A 180 -20.03 2.18 11.07
C GLY A 180 -19.70 0.81 11.67
N LYS A 181 -20.58 -0.18 11.46
CA LYS A 181 -20.38 -1.54 11.99
C LYS A 181 -19.14 -2.27 11.45
N TYR A 182 -18.54 -1.79 10.35
CA TYR A 182 -17.32 -2.35 9.78
C TYR A 182 -16.06 -1.57 10.14
N GLN A 183 -16.09 -0.71 11.18
CA GLN A 183 -14.95 0.12 11.55
C GLN A 183 -13.68 -0.69 11.82
N ASN A 184 -13.81 -1.92 12.34
CA ASN A 184 -12.71 -2.84 12.58
C ASN A 184 -12.06 -3.43 11.31
N LYS A 185 -12.45 -2.96 10.12
CA LYS A 185 -11.89 -3.36 8.82
C LYS A 185 -10.95 -2.33 8.23
N VAL A 186 -10.86 -1.14 8.82
CA VAL A 186 -10.01 -0.06 8.31
C VAL A 186 -8.55 -0.33 8.64
N VAL A 187 -7.69 -0.18 7.64
CA VAL A 187 -6.24 -0.09 7.76
C VAL A 187 -5.80 1.16 7.00
N TYR A 188 -5.00 2.02 7.64
CA TYR A 188 -4.42 3.17 6.94
C TYR A 188 -3.09 2.81 6.31
N SER A 189 -2.85 3.32 5.09
CA SER A 189 -1.70 2.91 4.29
C SER A 189 -0.91 4.07 3.69
N PRO A 190 0.04 4.67 4.43
CA PRO A 190 0.89 5.70 3.84
C PRO A 190 1.90 5.08 2.87
N HIS A 191 2.20 5.81 1.80
CA HIS A 191 3.43 5.62 1.02
C HIS A 191 4.48 6.62 1.51
N ASP A 192 5.74 6.17 1.61
CA ASP A 192 6.86 7.03 1.96
C ASP A 192 8.12 6.59 1.21
N TYR A 193 8.81 7.55 0.62
CA TYR A 193 9.99 7.30 -0.20
C TYR A 193 11.20 8.12 0.24
N GLY A 194 12.36 7.78 -0.31
CA GLY A 194 13.62 8.46 -0.06
C GLY A 194 13.97 9.51 -1.12
N PRO A 195 15.11 10.20 -0.95
CA PRO A 195 15.58 11.22 -1.87
C PRO A 195 15.89 10.71 -3.30
N SER A 196 15.98 9.39 -3.54
CA SER A 196 16.12 8.88 -4.92
C SER A 196 14.85 9.05 -5.76
N VAL A 197 13.68 9.12 -5.12
CA VAL A 197 12.40 9.37 -5.78
C VAL A 197 12.16 10.88 -5.91
N TYR A 198 12.28 11.63 -4.80
CA TYR A 198 12.22 13.09 -4.83
C TYR A 198 12.96 13.74 -3.65
N GLN A 199 13.74 14.79 -3.92
CA GLN A 199 14.46 15.55 -2.89
C GLN A 199 13.49 16.49 -2.12
N GLN A 200 12.80 15.92 -1.14
CA GLN A 200 11.87 16.65 -0.28
C GLN A 200 12.60 17.58 0.72
N PRO A 201 11.94 18.66 1.21
CA PRO A 201 12.56 19.64 2.10
C PRO A 201 13.10 19.08 3.44
N TRP A 202 12.55 17.97 3.92
CA TRP A 202 12.99 17.31 5.16
C TRP A 202 14.26 16.44 4.98
N PHE A 203 14.74 16.24 3.75
CA PHE A 203 16.03 15.61 3.47
C PHE A 203 17.18 16.65 3.44
N TYR A 204 17.16 17.58 4.38
CA TYR A 204 18.25 18.56 4.50
C TYR A 204 19.56 17.90 4.96
N PRO A 205 20.72 18.49 4.65
CA PRO A 205 22.01 17.93 5.05
C PRO A 205 22.06 17.61 6.55
N GLY A 206 22.32 16.34 6.88
CA GLY A 206 22.39 15.89 8.27
C GLY A 206 21.06 15.45 8.89
N PHE A 207 19.97 15.29 8.10
CA PHE A 207 18.71 14.72 8.61
C PHE A 207 18.94 13.39 9.37
N THR A 208 18.09 13.12 10.34
CA THR A 208 18.15 11.95 11.22
C THR A 208 16.80 11.23 11.25
N LYS A 209 16.74 10.03 11.84
CA LYS A 209 15.46 9.36 12.10
C LYS A 209 14.49 10.27 12.90
N GLU A 210 15.01 10.99 13.89
CA GLU A 210 14.19 11.87 14.73
C GLU A 210 13.64 13.06 13.93
N SER A 211 14.46 13.68 13.07
CA SER A 211 13.96 14.77 12.23
C SER A 211 12.96 14.27 11.18
N LEU A 212 13.17 13.11 10.58
CA LEU A 212 12.19 12.50 9.67
C LEU A 212 10.86 12.24 10.39
N LEU A 213 10.94 11.74 11.62
CA LEU A 213 9.78 11.48 12.46
C LEU A 213 9.04 12.79 12.80
N GLN A 214 9.74 13.86 13.14
CA GLN A 214 9.16 15.16 13.47
C GLN A 214 8.62 15.92 12.25
N ASP A 215 9.40 15.97 11.17
CA ASP A 215 9.14 16.83 10.02
C ASP A 215 8.22 16.16 8.99
N CYS A 216 8.22 14.82 8.90
CA CYS A 216 7.44 14.07 7.92
C CYS A 216 6.52 13.02 8.56
N TRP A 217 7.06 11.97 9.17
CA TRP A 217 6.28 10.76 9.43
C TRP A 217 5.18 10.97 10.47
N ARG A 218 5.52 11.46 11.68
CA ARG A 218 4.56 11.64 12.76
C ARG A 218 3.41 12.56 12.37
N PRO A 219 3.63 13.76 11.82
CA PRO A 219 2.52 14.64 11.54
C PRO A 219 1.69 14.18 10.33
N ASN A 220 2.22 13.32 9.44
CA ASN A 220 1.47 12.83 8.28
C ASN A 220 0.75 11.51 8.54
N TRP A 221 1.37 10.52 9.19
CA TRP A 221 0.82 9.17 9.29
C TRP A 221 1.21 8.39 10.56
N ALA A 222 2.41 8.60 11.14
CA ALA A 222 2.89 7.76 12.25
C ALA A 222 2.05 7.94 13.52
N TYR A 223 1.48 9.14 13.74
CA TYR A 223 0.58 9.40 14.87
C TYR A 223 -0.62 8.45 14.92
N ILE A 224 -1.07 7.91 13.78
CA ILE A 224 -2.21 6.98 13.72
C ILE A 224 -1.93 5.73 14.54
N MET A 225 -0.71 5.20 14.43
CA MET A 225 -0.28 4.06 15.20
C MET A 225 0.15 4.47 16.62
N GLU A 226 0.93 5.56 16.76
CA GLU A 226 1.43 6.03 18.07
C GLU A 226 0.27 6.39 19.04
N GLU A 227 -0.86 6.91 18.53
CA GLU A 227 -2.06 7.27 19.31
C GLU A 227 -3.12 6.14 19.31
N ASN A 228 -2.80 4.95 18.78
CA ASN A 228 -3.70 3.79 18.70
C ASN A 228 -5.05 4.09 18.02
N ILE A 229 -5.04 4.88 16.94
CA ILE A 229 -6.23 5.24 16.16
C ILE A 229 -6.69 4.07 15.28
N ALA A 230 -5.75 3.43 14.58
CA ALA A 230 -6.00 2.28 13.71
C ALA A 230 -4.67 1.57 13.35
N PRO A 231 -4.72 0.32 12.87
CA PRO A 231 -3.55 -0.35 12.30
C PRO A 231 -2.98 0.42 11.10
N LEU A 232 -1.65 0.39 10.97
CA LEU A 232 -0.92 0.96 9.85
C LEU A 232 -0.27 -0.16 9.01
N LEU A 233 -0.37 -0.04 7.70
CA LEU A 233 0.40 -0.82 6.73
C LEU A 233 1.16 0.17 5.85
N ILE A 234 2.49 0.24 5.86
CA ILE A 234 3.21 1.10 4.91
C ILE A 234 3.11 0.45 3.53
N GLY A 235 2.28 1.02 2.66
CA GLY A 235 1.88 0.44 1.36
C GLY A 235 3.03 0.40 0.37
N GLU A 236 3.85 1.44 0.36
CA GLU A 236 5.06 1.47 -0.44
C GLU A 236 6.18 2.18 0.29
N TRP A 237 7.34 1.53 0.26
CA TRP A 237 8.63 2.10 0.60
C TRP A 237 9.72 1.29 -0.11
N GLY A 238 10.74 1.97 -0.62
CA GLY A 238 11.72 1.33 -1.49
C GLY A 238 12.81 2.28 -1.96
N GLY A 239 13.84 1.71 -2.59
CA GLY A 239 14.95 2.50 -3.10
C GLY A 239 16.20 1.68 -3.43
N TYR A 240 17.22 2.39 -3.91
CA TYR A 240 18.56 1.86 -4.12
C TYR A 240 19.38 1.88 -2.82
N LEU A 241 20.17 0.82 -2.61
CA LEU A 241 21.23 0.79 -1.60
C LEU A 241 22.50 1.41 -2.20
N ASP A 242 22.54 2.73 -2.21
CA ASP A 242 23.54 3.55 -2.90
C ASP A 242 24.68 4.03 -1.98
N GLY A 243 24.66 3.68 -0.69
CA GLY A 243 25.59 4.20 0.31
C GLY A 243 25.44 5.69 0.62
N ALA A 244 24.37 6.34 0.15
CA ALA A 244 24.12 7.77 0.30
C ALA A 244 22.87 8.05 1.16
N ASP A 245 22.30 9.25 1.01
CA ASP A 245 21.14 9.68 1.79
C ASP A 245 19.90 8.82 1.55
N ASN A 246 19.76 8.20 0.38
CA ASN A 246 18.64 7.28 0.13
C ASN A 246 18.75 6.02 0.99
N GLU A 247 19.89 5.34 0.97
CA GLU A 247 20.13 4.19 1.83
C GLU A 247 19.99 4.56 3.32
N LYS A 248 20.43 5.76 3.71
CA LYS A 248 20.28 6.27 5.08
C LYS A 248 18.81 6.42 5.48
N TRP A 249 17.98 7.04 4.63
CA TRP A 249 16.53 7.13 4.84
C TRP A 249 15.89 5.74 4.92
N MET A 250 16.20 4.84 3.98
CA MET A 250 15.66 3.47 3.97
C MET A 250 15.97 2.76 5.29
N ARG A 251 17.20 2.89 5.79
CA ARG A 251 17.61 2.30 7.07
C ARG A 251 16.79 2.84 8.23
N TYR A 252 16.58 4.15 8.30
CA TYR A 252 15.75 4.75 9.35
C TYR A 252 14.30 4.27 9.30
N LEU A 253 13.70 4.18 8.11
CA LEU A 253 12.31 3.71 7.99
C LEU A 253 12.19 2.22 8.34
N ARG A 254 13.12 1.39 7.87
CA ARG A 254 13.19 -0.04 8.24
C ARG A 254 13.33 -0.22 9.75
N ASP A 255 14.24 0.52 10.38
CA ASP A 255 14.46 0.40 11.82
C ASP A 255 13.21 0.86 12.59
N TYR A 256 12.53 1.91 12.12
CA TYR A 256 11.23 2.34 12.68
C TYR A 256 10.13 1.29 12.53
N ILE A 257 10.06 0.61 11.38
CA ILE A 257 9.15 -0.51 11.12
C ILE A 257 9.40 -1.64 12.13
N ILE A 258 10.65 -2.01 12.36
CA ILE A 258 11.05 -3.08 13.29
C ILE A 258 10.69 -2.69 14.73
N GLU A 259 11.11 -1.49 15.16
CA GLU A 259 10.91 -0.98 16.51
C GLU A 259 9.43 -0.90 16.90
N ASN A 260 8.55 -0.66 15.93
CA ASN A 260 7.13 -0.45 16.17
C ASN A 260 6.25 -1.52 15.51
N HIS A 261 6.81 -2.67 15.12
CA HIS A 261 6.08 -3.79 14.50
C HIS A 261 5.06 -3.37 13.42
N ILE A 262 5.44 -2.43 12.57
CA ILE A 262 4.55 -1.88 11.53
C ILE A 262 4.45 -2.88 10.38
N HIS A 263 3.23 -3.14 9.88
CA HIS A 263 3.05 -3.94 8.67
C HIS A 263 3.49 -3.16 7.44
N HIS A 264 4.00 -3.82 6.40
CA HIS A 264 4.51 -3.12 5.22
C HIS A 264 4.51 -4.00 3.97
N THR A 265 4.54 -3.32 2.83
CA THR A 265 4.86 -3.88 1.52
C THR A 265 6.05 -3.12 0.94
N PHE A 266 7.08 -3.85 0.51
CA PHE A 266 8.31 -3.25 -0.02
C PHE A 266 8.16 -3.01 -1.52
N TRP A 267 8.43 -1.80 -1.98
CA TRP A 267 8.45 -1.45 -3.40
C TRP A 267 9.87 -1.63 -3.97
N CYS A 268 10.10 -2.60 -4.85
CA CYS A 268 9.19 -3.65 -5.31
C CYS A 268 9.94 -4.97 -5.51
N PHE A 269 9.20 -6.03 -5.82
CA PHE A 269 9.83 -7.26 -6.31
C PHE A 269 10.58 -6.99 -7.63
N ASN A 270 9.96 -6.27 -8.56
CA ASN A 270 10.37 -6.13 -9.95
C ASN A 270 11.66 -5.31 -10.14
N ALA A 271 12.55 -5.77 -11.02
CA ALA A 271 13.82 -5.07 -11.29
C ALA A 271 13.68 -3.72 -12.02
N ASN A 272 12.53 -3.49 -12.66
CA ASN A 272 12.34 -2.42 -13.66
C ASN A 272 11.59 -1.19 -13.14
N SER A 273 11.50 -0.96 -11.83
CA SER A 273 11.21 0.37 -11.30
C SER A 273 12.46 1.25 -11.43
N GLY A 274 12.33 2.38 -12.14
CA GLY A 274 13.48 3.19 -12.57
C GLY A 274 14.14 4.05 -11.48
N ASP A 275 13.41 4.33 -10.41
CA ASP A 275 13.79 5.20 -9.29
C ASP A 275 14.09 4.43 -8.00
N THR A 276 13.71 3.14 -7.94
CA THR A 276 13.95 2.28 -6.77
C THR A 276 14.65 0.95 -7.08
N GLY A 277 14.61 0.50 -8.34
CA GLY A 277 14.94 -0.88 -8.71
C GLY A 277 13.98 -1.87 -8.03
N GLY A 278 14.45 -3.08 -7.74
CA GLY A 278 13.65 -4.07 -7.00
C GLY A 278 14.49 -5.08 -6.25
N MET A 279 13.84 -6.17 -5.83
CA MET A 279 14.45 -7.26 -5.08
C MET A 279 15.16 -8.30 -5.95
N VAL A 280 14.91 -8.30 -7.26
CA VAL A 280 15.58 -9.18 -8.23
C VAL A 280 16.31 -8.37 -9.30
N GLY A 281 17.27 -8.99 -9.98
CA GLY A 281 17.94 -8.45 -11.15
C GLY A 281 17.05 -8.48 -12.40
N TYR A 282 17.53 -7.88 -13.51
CA TYR A 282 16.77 -7.79 -14.78
C TYR A 282 16.47 -9.13 -15.46
N ASP A 283 17.03 -10.24 -14.97
CA ASP A 283 16.66 -11.59 -15.35
C ASP A 283 15.39 -12.11 -14.64
N PHE A 284 14.83 -11.33 -13.71
CA PHE A 284 13.68 -11.65 -12.86
C PHE A 284 13.80 -12.97 -12.07
N THR A 285 15.03 -13.46 -11.89
CA THR A 285 15.31 -14.76 -11.26
C THR A 285 16.40 -14.68 -10.21
N THR A 286 17.42 -13.84 -10.43
CA THR A 286 18.52 -13.64 -9.48
C THR A 286 18.14 -12.59 -8.44
N TRP A 287 18.26 -12.92 -7.15
CA TRP A 287 18.01 -11.97 -6.06
C TRP A 287 19.12 -10.92 -5.96
N ASP A 288 18.75 -9.67 -5.64
CA ASP A 288 19.68 -8.70 -5.06
C ASP A 288 19.90 -9.06 -3.59
N GLU A 289 20.96 -9.85 -3.33
CA GLU A 289 21.29 -10.33 -1.99
C GLU A 289 21.58 -9.20 -0.99
N LYS A 290 22.07 -8.04 -1.45
CA LYS A 290 22.30 -6.89 -0.57
C LYS A 290 20.97 -6.30 -0.12
N LYS A 291 20.04 -6.08 -1.06
CA LYS A 291 18.70 -5.55 -0.76
C LYS A 291 17.86 -6.54 0.03
N TYR A 292 17.94 -7.83 -0.29
CA TYR A 292 17.31 -8.88 0.50
C TYR A 292 17.85 -8.92 1.94
N SER A 293 19.17 -8.89 2.14
CA SER A 293 19.77 -8.85 3.47
C SER A 293 19.40 -7.59 4.25
N PHE A 294 19.23 -6.46 3.55
CA PHE A 294 18.76 -5.21 4.14
C PHE A 294 17.32 -5.31 4.64
N LEU A 295 16.41 -5.88 3.84
CA LEU A 295 14.98 -5.98 4.14
C LEU A 295 14.65 -7.08 5.17
N LYS A 296 15.38 -8.19 5.12
CA LYS A 296 15.11 -9.41 5.89
C LYS A 296 14.79 -9.19 7.37
N PRO A 297 15.49 -8.32 8.13
CA PRO A 297 15.17 -8.07 9.54
C PRO A 297 13.78 -7.46 9.80
N ALA A 298 13.16 -6.83 8.80
CA ALA A 298 11.82 -6.26 8.90
C ALA A 298 10.71 -7.24 8.45
N LEU A 299 11.07 -8.43 7.97
CA LEU A 299 10.10 -9.46 7.62
C LEU A 299 9.63 -10.18 8.87
N TRP A 300 8.35 -10.56 8.92
CA TRP A 300 7.79 -11.22 10.10
C TRP A 300 8.40 -12.61 10.29
N GLN A 301 9.11 -12.76 11.41
CA GLN A 301 9.75 -14.00 11.84
C GLN A 301 9.31 -14.35 13.26
N ASP A 302 9.33 -15.63 13.58
CA ASP A 302 9.21 -16.10 14.95
C ASP A 302 10.55 -16.04 15.71
N SER A 303 10.52 -16.38 17.00
CA SER A 303 11.72 -16.42 17.85
C SER A 303 12.83 -17.35 17.36
N GLN A 304 12.54 -18.27 16.43
CA GLN A 304 13.49 -19.19 15.81
C GLN A 304 14.00 -18.70 14.44
N GLY A 305 13.55 -17.53 13.99
CA GLY A 305 13.93 -16.95 12.70
C GLY A 305 13.20 -17.56 11.50
N ARG A 306 12.12 -18.32 11.70
CA ARG A 306 11.28 -18.84 10.62
C ARG A 306 10.33 -17.75 10.15
N PHE A 307 10.15 -17.59 8.84
CA PHE A 307 9.17 -16.63 8.33
C PHE A 307 7.74 -17.10 8.60
N VAL A 308 6.85 -16.16 8.85
CA VAL A 308 5.46 -16.41 9.23
C VAL A 308 4.53 -15.99 8.10
N GLY A 309 3.75 -16.93 7.57
CA GLY A 309 2.68 -16.66 6.63
C GLY A 309 1.35 -16.35 7.32
N LEU A 310 0.51 -15.54 6.67
CA LEU A 310 -0.83 -15.17 7.17
C LEU A 310 -1.89 -16.27 7.01
N ASP A 311 -1.59 -17.36 6.28
CA ASP A 311 -2.52 -18.47 6.14
C ASP A 311 -2.64 -19.27 7.45
N HIS A 312 -3.84 -19.75 7.77
CA HIS A 312 -4.10 -20.50 9.01
C HIS A 312 -3.81 -22.01 8.88
N LYS A 313 -3.61 -22.52 7.66
CA LYS A 313 -3.47 -23.95 7.36
C LYS A 313 -2.13 -24.26 6.70
N ARG A 314 -1.72 -23.46 5.71
CA ARG A 314 -0.53 -23.69 4.90
C ARG A 314 0.63 -22.81 5.37
N PRO A 315 1.80 -23.41 5.68
CA PRO A 315 3.02 -22.64 5.90
C PRO A 315 3.42 -21.81 4.68
N LEU A 316 4.16 -20.73 4.92
CA LEU A 316 4.62 -19.83 3.86
C LEU A 316 5.68 -20.48 2.96
N GLY A 317 5.39 -20.60 1.67
CA GLY A 317 6.28 -21.21 0.69
C GLY A 317 6.34 -22.74 0.78
N THR A 318 7.17 -23.34 -0.07
CA THR A 318 7.22 -24.81 -0.27
C THR A 318 8.47 -25.47 0.29
N ASN A 319 9.40 -24.71 0.87
CA ASN A 319 10.69 -25.21 1.34
C ASN A 319 10.63 -25.97 2.68
N GLY A 320 9.46 -26.01 3.34
CA GLY A 320 9.25 -26.67 4.63
C GLY A 320 9.95 -26.00 5.84
N LYS A 321 10.49 -24.79 5.68
CA LYS A 321 11.26 -24.08 6.74
C LYS A 321 10.45 -23.03 7.49
N ASN A 322 9.37 -22.56 6.89
CA ASN A 322 8.55 -21.47 7.41
C ASN A 322 7.31 -22.00 8.12
N ILE A 323 6.59 -21.12 8.79
CA ILE A 323 5.36 -21.46 9.53
C ILE A 323 4.17 -20.62 9.05
N ASN A 324 3.02 -20.97 9.58
CA ASN A 324 1.76 -20.30 9.35
C ASN A 324 1.32 -19.57 10.64
N ILE A 325 0.35 -18.67 10.55
CA ILE A 325 -0.04 -17.82 11.70
C ILE A 325 -0.62 -18.63 12.87
N THR A 326 -1.28 -19.76 12.59
CA THR A 326 -1.81 -20.66 13.62
C THR A 326 -0.68 -21.27 14.45
N ILE A 327 0.39 -21.75 13.79
CA ILE A 327 1.56 -22.32 14.48
C ILE A 327 2.27 -21.24 15.29
N TYR A 328 2.41 -20.03 14.74
CA TYR A 328 3.02 -18.90 15.42
C TYR A 328 2.36 -18.65 16.79
N TYR A 329 1.04 -18.48 16.81
CA TYR A 329 0.30 -18.25 18.06
C TYR A 329 0.25 -19.47 18.98
N ASN A 330 0.17 -20.70 18.43
CA ASN A 330 0.24 -21.92 19.25
C ASN A 330 1.59 -22.10 19.94
N ASN A 331 2.66 -21.51 19.40
CA ASN A 331 3.97 -21.47 20.04
C ASN A 331 4.10 -20.35 21.09
N ASN A 332 3.03 -19.60 21.37
CA ASN A 332 3.01 -18.43 22.25
C ASN A 332 3.99 -17.33 21.82
N GLU A 333 4.22 -17.20 20.51
CA GLU A 333 5.01 -16.09 19.97
C GLU A 333 4.29 -14.75 20.23
N PRO A 334 5.03 -13.66 20.50
CA PRO A 334 4.43 -12.36 20.79
C PRO A 334 3.64 -11.87 19.58
N ALA A 335 2.44 -11.31 19.82
CA ALA A 335 1.68 -10.72 18.74
C ALA A 335 2.48 -9.58 18.09
N PRO A 336 2.48 -9.44 16.74
CA PRO A 336 3.17 -8.37 16.03
C PRO A 336 2.35 -7.07 16.12
N VAL A 337 2.01 -6.67 17.35
CA VAL A 337 1.23 -5.46 17.60
C VAL A 337 2.19 -4.29 17.62
N PRO A 338 1.85 -3.17 16.95
CA PRO A 338 2.61 -1.97 17.13
C PRO A 338 2.69 -1.58 18.59
N ALA A 339 3.89 -1.18 19.04
CA ALA A 339 4.12 -0.85 20.43
C ALA A 339 3.21 0.32 20.82
N ALA A 340 2.11 0.04 21.53
CA ALA A 340 1.36 1.07 22.22
C ALA A 340 2.29 1.64 23.30
N LYS A 341 2.62 2.93 23.22
CA LYS A 341 3.36 3.62 24.27
C LYS A 341 2.47 3.97 25.46
#